data_AF-A0A1C5RTL1-F1
#
_entry.id   AF-A0A1C5RTL1-F1
#
_cell.length_a   1.000
_cell.length_b   1.000
_cell.length_c   1.000
_cell.angle_alpha   90.00
_cell.angle_beta   90.00
_cell.angle_gamma   90.00
#
_symmetry.space_group_name_H-M   'P 1'
#
loop_
_entity.id
_entity.type
_entity.pdbx_description
1 polymer ?
#
loop_
_entity_poly.entity_id
_entity_poly.type
_entity_poly.pdbx_seq_one_letter_code
_entity_poly.pdbx_strand_id
1 'polypeptide(L)'
;MTYIENVLICMASPLLIAALCMGKRQTKFFLFCFAGMGACLLSAYINTFLTALYEADAFAATSEIAPVVEEVIKLLPLLFYLLVFEPKAEQIKIAAVIVALSFATFENVCYLIQNGAEHFSFIFFRGIGTGAMHVICGAIVGGGLVYVWRRTWLKIAGTCGLLGAAITVHAIYNLLIAYGSAAQYIAYLLPVLILTVGKLISRRLIP
;
A
#
# COMPACT_ATOMS: atom_id res chain seq x y z
N MET A 1 -13.42 -12.80 15.09
CA MET A 1 -13.04 -13.42 13.81
C MET A 1 -13.70 -12.64 12.69
N THR A 2 -12.93 -11.83 11.97
CA THR A 2 -13.43 -11.12 10.79
C THR A 2 -13.07 -11.96 9.58
N TYR A 3 -14.08 -12.40 8.83
CA TYR A 3 -13.89 -13.12 7.57
C TYR A 3 -13.43 -12.11 6.51
N ILE A 4 -12.12 -11.84 6.46
CA ILE A 4 -11.51 -10.89 5.53
C ILE A 4 -11.85 -11.22 4.07
N GLU A 5 -12.04 -12.50 3.76
CA GLU A 5 -12.51 -13.01 2.48
C GLU A 5 -13.93 -12.52 2.15
N ASN A 6 -14.83 -12.50 3.14
CA ASN A 6 -16.18 -11.98 2.97
C ASN A 6 -16.16 -10.48 2.72
N VAL A 7 -15.29 -9.74 3.42
CA VAL A 7 -15.10 -8.30 3.17
C VAL A 7 -14.58 -8.08 1.75
N LEU A 8 -13.62 -8.90 1.29
CA LEU A 8 -13.10 -8.84 -0.08
C LEU A 8 -14.22 -9.08 -1.09
N ILE A 9 -15.03 -10.12 -0.91
CA ILE A 9 -16.14 -10.44 -1.82
C ILE A 9 -17.14 -9.26 -1.87
N CYS A 10 -17.51 -8.70 -0.72
CA CYS A 10 -18.43 -7.56 -0.64
C CYS A 10 -17.89 -6.31 -1.33
N MET A 11 -16.58 -6.06 -1.28
CA MET A 11 -15.97 -4.89 -1.95
C MET A 11 -15.66 -5.15 -3.42
N ALA A 12 -15.17 -6.34 -3.76
CA ALA A 12 -14.74 -6.69 -5.10
C ALA A 12 -15.92 -6.92 -6.04
N SER A 13 -17.06 -7.44 -5.56
CA SER A 13 -18.23 -7.72 -6.40
C SER A 13 -18.81 -6.48 -7.10
N PRO A 14 -19.12 -5.34 -6.44
CA PRO A 14 -19.59 -4.14 -7.13
C PRO A 14 -18.51 -3.53 -8.03
N LEU A 15 -17.23 -3.62 -7.64
CA LEU A 15 -16.11 -3.17 -8.47
C LEU A 15 -15.96 -4.03 -9.73
N LEU A 16 -16.25 -5.34 -9.65
CA LEU A 16 -16.23 -6.24 -10.80
C LEU A 16 -17.37 -5.91 -11.77
N ILE A 17 -18.58 -5.67 -11.24
CA ILE A 17 -19.70 -5.19 -12.04
C ILE A 17 -19.33 -3.86 -12.72
N ALA A 18 -18.77 -2.91 -11.96
CA ALA A 18 -18.30 -1.65 -12.52
C ALA A 18 -17.23 -1.86 -13.61
N ALA A 19 -16.29 -2.80 -13.42
CA ALA A 19 -15.26 -3.13 -14.40
C ALA A 19 -15.85 -3.69 -15.70
N LEU A 20 -16.91 -4.50 -15.61
CA LEU A 20 -17.62 -5.05 -16.77
C LEU A 20 -18.45 -4.00 -17.51
N CYS A 21 -19.01 -3.03 -16.78
CA CYS A 21 -19.76 -1.91 -17.36
C CYS A 21 -18.85 -0.83 -17.95
N MET A 22 -17.62 -0.70 -17.46
CA MET A 22 -16.66 0.29 -17.93
C MET A 22 -15.92 -0.23 -19.18
N GLY A 23 -15.70 0.65 -20.16
CA GLY A 23 -15.00 0.28 -21.39
C GLY A 23 -13.54 -0.16 -21.17
N LYS A 24 -12.96 -0.82 -22.18
CA LYS A 24 -11.58 -1.40 -22.16
C LYS A 24 -10.48 -0.45 -21.69
N ARG A 25 -10.69 0.87 -21.79
CA ARG A 25 -9.75 1.90 -21.33
C ARG A 25 -9.52 1.85 -19.81
N GLN A 26 -10.51 1.43 -19.02
CA GLN A 26 -10.44 1.38 -17.55
C GLN A 26 -10.08 0.00 -16.99
N THR A 27 -9.99 -1.04 -17.82
CA THR A 27 -9.72 -2.42 -17.35
C THR A 27 -8.43 -2.51 -16.54
N LYS A 28 -7.37 -1.80 -16.95
CA LYS A 28 -6.10 -1.78 -16.20
C LYS A 28 -6.26 -1.23 -14.78
N PHE A 29 -7.07 -0.17 -14.62
CA PHE A 29 -7.35 0.41 -13.31
C PHE A 29 -7.99 -0.64 -12.38
N PHE A 30 -9.04 -1.32 -12.84
CA PHE A 30 -9.71 -2.35 -12.06
C PHE A 30 -8.81 -3.54 -11.76
N LEU A 31 -8.00 -4.00 -12.73
CA LEU A 31 -7.04 -5.08 -12.52
C LEU A 31 -6.05 -4.76 -11.39
N PHE A 32 -5.45 -3.56 -11.39
CA PHE A 32 -4.55 -3.15 -10.32
C PHE A 32 -5.29 -2.90 -9.00
N CYS A 33 -6.56 -2.50 -9.06
CA CYS A 33 -7.40 -2.37 -7.87
C CYS A 33 -7.61 -3.73 -7.20
N PHE A 34 -8.03 -4.75 -7.95
CA PHE A 34 -8.15 -6.12 -7.46
C PHE A 34 -6.80 -6.68 -6.99
N ALA A 35 -5.71 -6.39 -7.71
CA ALA A 35 -4.38 -6.79 -7.29
C ALA A 35 -3.98 -6.18 -5.94
N GLY A 36 -4.31 -4.91 -5.68
CA GLY A 36 -4.07 -4.27 -4.39
C GLY A 36 -4.89 -4.86 -3.24
N MET A 37 -6.19 -5.11 -3.46
CA MET A 37 -7.03 -5.75 -2.44
C MET A 37 -6.61 -7.20 -2.17
N GLY A 38 -6.29 -7.96 -3.24
CA GLY A 38 -5.78 -9.32 -3.13
C GLY A 38 -4.40 -9.40 -2.46
N ALA A 39 -3.53 -8.43 -2.73
CA ALA A 39 -2.26 -8.28 -2.03
C ALA A 39 -2.48 -8.07 -0.53
N CYS A 40 -3.44 -7.24 -0.12
CA CYS A 40 -3.78 -7.03 1.29
C CYS A 40 -4.32 -8.29 1.95
N LEU A 41 -5.23 -9.02 1.30
CA LEU A 41 -5.69 -10.32 1.78
C LEU A 41 -4.53 -11.30 1.98
N LEU A 42 -3.68 -11.46 0.96
CA LEU A 42 -2.54 -12.39 1.02
C LEU A 42 -1.55 -12.00 2.12
N SER A 43 -1.24 -10.71 2.24
CA SER A 43 -0.40 -10.19 3.32
C SER A 43 -0.96 -10.51 4.69
N ALA A 44 -2.28 -10.40 4.91
CA ALA A 44 -2.89 -10.72 6.21
C ALA A 44 -2.64 -12.18 6.63
N TYR A 45 -2.75 -13.14 5.70
CA TYR A 45 -2.44 -14.55 6.01
C TYR A 45 -0.95 -14.77 6.27
N ILE A 46 -0.07 -14.20 5.44
CA ILE A 46 1.38 -14.35 5.60
C ILE A 46 1.84 -13.70 6.91
N ASN A 47 1.32 -12.52 7.24
CA ASN A 47 1.56 -11.84 8.51
C ASN A 47 1.17 -12.73 9.68
N THR A 48 -0.05 -13.29 9.66
CA THR A 48 -0.53 -14.18 10.71
C THR A 48 0.35 -15.43 10.86
N PHE A 49 0.71 -16.05 9.73
CA PHE A 49 1.58 -17.22 9.71
C PHE A 49 2.97 -16.91 10.28
N LEU A 50 3.62 -15.82 9.83
CA LEU A 50 4.95 -15.44 10.31
C LEU A 50 4.92 -14.97 11.77
N THR A 51 3.87 -14.27 12.20
CA THR A 51 3.70 -13.87 13.60
C THR A 51 3.63 -15.09 14.51
N ALA A 52 2.88 -16.12 14.11
CA ALA A 52 2.82 -17.38 14.84
C ALA A 52 4.15 -18.16 14.79
N LEU A 53 4.79 -18.22 13.62
CA LEU A 53 6.06 -18.94 13.42
C LEU A 53 7.21 -18.35 14.25
N TYR A 54 7.28 -17.02 14.35
CA TYR A 54 8.31 -16.32 15.10
C TYR A 54 7.92 -16.02 16.56
N GLU A 55 6.73 -16.47 17.00
CA GLU A 55 6.17 -16.13 18.32
C GLU A 55 6.22 -14.62 18.61
N ALA A 56 6.00 -13.81 17.57
CA ALA A 56 6.13 -12.36 17.64
C ALA A 56 4.98 -11.76 18.45
N ASP A 57 5.31 -10.80 19.31
CA ASP A 57 4.31 -10.00 20.00
C ASP A 57 3.60 -9.03 19.03
N ALA A 58 2.56 -8.36 19.50
CA ALA A 58 1.79 -7.43 18.69
C ALA A 58 2.65 -6.26 18.17
N PHE A 59 3.70 -5.87 18.89
CA PHE A 59 4.58 -4.78 18.51
C PHE A 59 5.48 -5.17 17.33
N ALA A 60 6.16 -6.31 17.43
CA ALA A 60 7.01 -6.85 16.38
C ALA A 60 6.18 -7.25 15.14
N ALA A 61 5.00 -7.85 15.35
CA ALA A 61 4.09 -8.20 14.26
C ALA A 61 3.70 -6.97 13.42
N THR A 62 3.41 -5.84 14.08
CA THR A 62 2.91 -4.63 13.40
C THR A 62 4.01 -3.71 12.88
N SER A 63 5.12 -3.56 13.60
CA SER A 63 6.18 -2.61 13.23
C SER A 63 7.34 -3.23 12.46
N GLU A 64 7.48 -4.56 12.47
CA GLU A 64 8.59 -5.27 11.81
C GLU A 64 8.09 -6.23 10.72
N ILE A 65 7.22 -7.18 11.07
CA ILE A 65 6.76 -8.23 10.14
C ILE A 65 5.85 -7.64 9.06
N ALA A 66 4.78 -6.94 9.46
CA ALA A 66 3.77 -6.43 8.53
C ALA A 66 4.37 -5.51 7.44
N PRO A 67 5.22 -4.51 7.75
CA PRO A 67 5.82 -3.66 6.72
C PRO A 67 6.60 -4.44 5.67
N VAL A 68 7.37 -5.45 6.09
CA VAL A 68 8.16 -6.30 5.18
C VAL A 68 7.23 -7.06 4.25
N VAL A 69 6.28 -7.81 4.82
CA VAL A 69 5.35 -8.65 4.04
C VAL A 69 4.54 -7.79 3.10
N GLU A 70 3.96 -6.71 3.59
CA GLU A 70 3.04 -5.91 2.81
C GLU A 70 3.70 -5.19 1.63
N GLU A 71 4.89 -4.64 1.80
CA GLU A 71 5.60 -4.01 0.68
C GLU A 71 6.12 -5.05 -0.31
N VAL A 72 6.55 -6.23 0.15
CA VAL A 72 6.95 -7.36 -0.72
C VAL A 72 5.77 -7.82 -1.57
N ILE A 73 4.61 -8.09 -0.94
CA ILE A 73 3.43 -8.59 -1.64
C ILE A 73 2.85 -7.55 -2.60
N LYS A 74 2.88 -6.25 -2.26
CA LYS A 74 2.49 -5.15 -3.18
C LYS A 74 3.41 -5.03 -4.39
N LEU A 75 4.70 -5.38 -4.26
CA LEU A 75 5.65 -5.34 -5.36
C LEU A 75 5.39 -6.46 -6.40
N LEU A 76 4.89 -7.62 -5.99
CA LEU A 76 4.65 -8.77 -6.88
C LEU A 76 3.79 -8.45 -8.13
N PRO A 77 2.60 -7.84 -8.02
CA PRO A 77 1.81 -7.50 -9.20
C PRO A 77 2.50 -6.47 -10.11
N LEU A 78 3.37 -5.61 -9.56
CA LEU A 78 4.16 -4.67 -10.36
C LEU A 78 5.29 -5.36 -11.11
N LEU A 79 5.99 -6.29 -10.47
CA LEU A 79 7.03 -7.09 -11.13
C LEU A 79 6.43 -7.93 -12.26
N PHE A 80 5.28 -8.57 -12.01
CA PHE A 80 4.54 -9.27 -13.07
C PHE A 80 4.19 -8.33 -14.22
N TYR A 81 3.64 -7.15 -13.92
CA TYR A 81 3.30 -6.17 -14.94
C TYR A 81 4.50 -5.73 -15.77
N LEU A 82 5.64 -5.50 -15.11
CA LEU A 82 6.88 -5.08 -15.74
C LEU A 82 7.51 -6.17 -16.61
N LEU A 83 7.49 -7.42 -16.14
CA LEU A 83 8.10 -8.56 -16.83
C LEU A 83 7.28 -9.04 -18.03
N VAL A 84 5.95 -8.93 -17.97
CA VAL A 84 5.05 -9.48 -19.00
C VAL A 84 4.62 -8.43 -20.02
N PHE A 85 4.41 -7.17 -19.61
CA PHE A 85 3.76 -6.18 -20.45
C PHE A 85 4.65 -5.00 -20.87
N GLU A 86 5.89 -4.93 -20.36
CA GLU A 86 6.86 -3.87 -20.68
C GLU A 86 6.25 -2.45 -20.74
N PRO A 87 5.58 -2.00 -19.67
CA PRO A 87 4.76 -0.80 -19.68
C PRO A 87 5.59 0.49 -19.82
N LYS A 88 4.94 1.54 -20.32
CA LYS A 88 5.54 2.89 -20.34
C LYS A 88 5.73 3.40 -18.91
N ALA A 89 6.70 4.29 -18.73
CA ALA A 89 7.07 4.89 -17.44
C ALA A 89 5.86 5.42 -16.63
N GLU A 90 4.97 6.16 -17.28
CA GLU A 90 3.77 6.72 -16.64
C GLU A 90 2.83 5.63 -16.10
N GLN A 91 2.69 4.53 -16.85
CA GLN A 91 1.83 3.41 -16.47
C GLN A 91 2.36 2.65 -15.26
N ILE A 92 3.69 2.59 -15.06
CA ILE A 92 4.31 1.97 -13.89
C ILE A 92 3.93 2.74 -12.62
N LYS A 93 4.07 4.07 -12.66
CA LYS A 93 3.73 4.94 -11.51
C LYS A 93 2.26 4.84 -11.16
N ILE A 94 1.39 4.91 -12.17
CA ILE A 94 -0.07 4.80 -11.98
C ILE A 94 -0.43 3.42 -11.40
N ALA A 95 0.12 2.34 -11.93
CA ALA A 95 -0.12 0.99 -11.40
C ALA A 95 0.28 0.86 -9.94
N ALA A 96 1.49 1.34 -9.57
CA ALA A 96 1.98 1.29 -8.20
C ALA A 96 1.08 2.06 -7.22
N VAL A 97 0.63 3.26 -7.62
CA VAL A 97 -0.28 4.07 -6.80
C VAL A 97 -1.65 3.40 -6.65
N ILE A 98 -2.21 2.82 -7.72
CA ILE A 98 -3.51 2.13 -7.65
C ILE A 98 -3.43 0.90 -6.74
N VAL A 99 -2.37 0.08 -6.87
CA VAL A 99 -2.14 -1.09 -6.01
C VAL A 99 -2.06 -0.65 -4.55
N ALA A 100 -1.24 0.36 -4.25
CA ALA A 100 -1.07 0.85 -2.89
C ALA A 100 -2.35 1.46 -2.31
N LEU A 101 -3.07 2.27 -3.09
CA LEU A 101 -4.32 2.88 -2.65
C LEU A 101 -5.40 1.81 -2.39
N SER A 102 -5.52 0.82 -3.27
CA SER A 102 -6.54 -0.23 -3.14
C SER A 102 -6.21 -1.17 -1.99
N PHE A 103 -4.93 -1.46 -1.77
CA PHE A 103 -4.43 -2.16 -0.58
C PHE A 103 -4.87 -1.42 0.69
N ALA A 104 -4.50 -0.15 0.82
CA ALA A 104 -4.81 0.66 2.00
C ALA A 104 -6.31 0.84 2.22
N THR A 105 -7.08 0.96 1.14
CA THR A 105 -8.54 1.08 1.21
C THR A 105 -9.14 -0.19 1.81
N PHE A 106 -8.72 -1.36 1.31
CA PHE A 106 -9.21 -2.64 1.81
C PHE A 106 -8.79 -2.88 3.27
N GLU A 107 -7.54 -2.59 3.59
CA GLU A 107 -7.00 -2.69 4.95
C GLU A 107 -7.81 -1.81 5.92
N ASN A 108 -8.07 -0.56 5.56
CA ASN A 108 -8.85 0.35 6.39
C ASN A 108 -10.29 -0.13 6.62
N VAL A 109 -10.94 -0.71 5.61
CA VAL A 109 -12.27 -1.29 5.77
C VAL A 109 -12.23 -2.50 6.70
N CYS A 110 -11.23 -3.38 6.54
CA CYS A 110 -11.05 -4.52 7.44
C CYS A 110 -10.81 -4.09 8.88
N TYR A 111 -9.97 -3.08 9.08
CA TYR A 111 -9.69 -2.50 10.39
C TYR A 111 -10.96 -1.90 11.03
N LEU A 112 -11.75 -1.15 10.26
CA LEU A 112 -13.03 -0.60 10.71
C LEU A 112 -13.99 -1.69 11.17
N ILE A 113 -14.13 -2.77 10.40
CA ILE A 113 -15.02 -3.89 10.73
C ILE A 113 -14.52 -4.62 11.99
N GLN A 114 -13.20 -4.76 12.17
CA GLN A 114 -12.60 -5.41 13.33
C GLN A 114 -12.74 -4.60 14.63
N ASN A 115 -12.62 -3.27 14.55
CA ASN A 115 -12.52 -2.40 15.72
C ASN A 115 -13.79 -1.58 16.00
N GLY A 116 -14.80 -1.68 15.14
CA GLY A 116 -16.04 -0.91 15.24
C GLY A 116 -15.87 0.55 14.79
N ALA A 117 -16.98 1.28 14.68
CA ALA A 117 -17.02 2.66 14.17
C ALA A 117 -17.26 3.72 15.27
N GLU A 118 -17.25 3.32 16.55
CA GLU A 118 -17.68 4.18 17.67
C GLU A 118 -16.78 5.41 17.86
N HIS A 119 -15.47 5.28 17.59
CA HIS A 119 -14.51 6.37 17.65
C HIS A 119 -14.16 6.91 16.26
N PHE A 120 -15.13 7.56 15.61
CA PHE A 120 -15.00 8.04 14.23
C PHE A 120 -13.74 8.89 13.99
N SER A 121 -13.43 9.84 14.88
CA SER A 121 -12.27 10.74 14.70
C SER A 121 -10.95 9.96 14.62
N PHE A 122 -10.75 9.00 15.51
CA PHE A 122 -9.57 8.14 15.54
C PHE A 122 -9.42 7.36 14.23
N ILE A 123 -10.49 6.67 13.82
CA ILE A 123 -10.53 5.85 12.62
C ILE A 123 -10.31 6.70 11.36
N PHE A 124 -10.89 7.90 11.33
CA PHE A 124 -10.76 8.83 10.22
C PHE A 124 -9.31 9.29 10.03
N PHE A 125 -8.66 9.77 11.10
CA PHE A 125 -7.26 10.22 11.02
C PHE A 125 -6.30 9.07 10.75
N ARG A 126 -6.50 7.91 11.39
CA ARG A 126 -5.75 6.68 11.08
C ARG A 126 -5.91 6.35 9.59
N GLY A 127 -7.14 6.24 9.11
CA GLY A 127 -7.43 5.81 7.74
C GLY A 127 -6.77 6.70 6.70
N ILE A 128 -6.83 8.03 6.89
CA ILE A 128 -6.14 8.98 6.00
C ILE A 128 -4.63 8.85 6.12
N GLY A 129 -4.08 8.79 7.34
CA GLY A 129 -2.64 8.68 7.57
C GLY A 129 -2.06 7.40 6.96
N THR A 130 -2.71 6.26 7.18
CA THR A 130 -2.29 4.94 6.69
C THR A 130 -2.43 4.88 5.17
N GLY A 131 -3.53 5.39 4.63
CA GLY A 131 -3.70 5.56 3.18
C GLY A 131 -2.61 6.41 2.54
N ALA A 132 -2.28 7.55 3.15
CA ALA A 132 -1.22 8.42 2.66
C ALA A 132 0.16 7.75 2.74
N MET A 133 0.45 7.03 3.82
CA MET A 133 1.70 6.27 3.98
C MET A 133 1.86 5.22 2.87
N HIS A 134 0.83 4.41 2.60
CA HIS A 134 0.89 3.43 1.53
C HIS A 134 1.06 4.08 0.15
N VAL A 135 0.40 5.21 -0.11
CA VAL A 135 0.57 5.96 -1.37
C VAL A 135 2.01 6.49 -1.50
N ILE A 136 2.65 6.93 -0.42
CA ILE A 136 4.07 7.30 -0.42
C ILE A 136 4.93 6.08 -0.75
N CYS A 137 4.72 4.94 -0.10
CA CYS A 137 5.45 3.70 -0.40
C CYS A 137 5.29 3.28 -1.87
N GLY A 138 4.06 3.32 -2.40
CA GLY A 138 3.77 3.09 -3.81
C GLY A 138 4.43 4.11 -4.74
N ALA A 139 4.54 5.37 -4.34
CA ALA A 139 5.24 6.41 -5.10
C ALA A 139 6.77 6.21 -5.11
N ILE A 140 7.37 5.79 -3.98
CA ILE A 140 8.79 5.43 -3.89
C ILE A 140 9.08 4.28 -4.84
N VAL A 141 8.33 3.18 -4.73
CA VAL A 141 8.53 1.98 -5.54
C VAL A 141 8.22 2.27 -7.01
N GLY A 142 7.05 2.81 -7.34
CA GLY A 142 6.64 3.09 -8.72
C GLY A 142 7.51 4.13 -9.41
N GLY A 143 7.84 5.21 -8.70
CA GLY A 143 8.72 6.27 -9.21
C GLY A 143 10.15 5.79 -9.43
N GLY A 144 10.69 5.04 -8.47
CA GLY A 144 12.02 4.45 -8.57
C GLY A 144 12.13 3.38 -9.64
N LEU A 145 11.12 2.50 -9.78
CA LEU A 145 11.09 1.43 -10.78
C LEU A 145 11.20 1.97 -12.20
N VAL A 146 10.59 3.13 -12.50
CA VAL A 146 10.78 3.81 -13.80
C VAL A 146 12.25 4.05 -14.13
N TYR A 147 13.07 4.36 -13.13
CA TYR A 147 14.49 4.65 -13.30
C TYR A 147 15.35 3.38 -13.26
N VAL A 148 15.15 2.49 -12.29
CA VAL A 148 16.03 1.32 -12.09
C VAL A 148 15.73 0.20 -13.08
N TRP A 149 14.47 0.03 -13.51
CA TRP A 149 14.07 -1.11 -14.34
C TRP A 149 14.68 -1.08 -15.75
N ARG A 150 14.94 0.12 -16.28
CA ARG A 150 15.58 0.29 -17.60
C ARG A 150 17.08 0.00 -17.59
N ARG A 151 17.70 -0.11 -16.41
CA ARG A 151 19.14 -0.32 -16.26
C ARG A 151 19.39 -1.71 -15.71
N THR A 152 19.86 -2.62 -16.55
CA THR A 152 20.10 -4.03 -16.20
C THR A 152 20.95 -4.17 -14.93
N TRP A 153 21.99 -3.36 -14.78
CA TRP A 153 22.87 -3.36 -13.60
C TRP A 153 22.21 -2.85 -12.30
N LEU A 154 21.17 -2.01 -12.39
CA LEU A 154 20.38 -1.56 -11.23
C LEU A 154 19.10 -2.35 -11.02
N LYS A 155 18.68 -3.17 -11.99
CA LYS A 155 17.33 -3.74 -11.97
C LYS A 155 17.06 -4.52 -10.68
N ILE A 156 18.01 -5.34 -10.24
CA ILE A 156 17.88 -6.12 -9.00
C ILE A 156 18.21 -5.24 -7.79
N ALA A 157 19.46 -4.75 -7.69
CA ALA A 157 19.93 -4.00 -6.53
C ALA A 157 19.10 -2.73 -6.25
N GLY A 158 18.72 -2.00 -7.30
CA GLY A 158 17.87 -0.83 -7.22
C GLY A 158 16.43 -1.18 -6.82
N THR A 159 15.86 -2.28 -7.31
CA THR A 159 14.52 -2.72 -6.86
C THR A 159 14.55 -3.14 -5.39
N CYS A 160 15.58 -3.87 -4.95
CA CYS A 160 15.79 -4.20 -3.54
C CYS A 160 15.94 -2.94 -2.68
N GLY A 161 16.71 -1.95 -3.13
CA GLY A 161 16.87 -0.67 -2.41
C GLY A 161 15.55 0.12 -2.30
N LEU A 162 14.75 0.15 -3.36
CA LEU A 162 13.43 0.79 -3.34
C LEU A 162 12.45 0.07 -2.40
N LEU A 163 12.47 -1.26 -2.42
CA LEU A 163 11.67 -2.07 -1.50
C LEU A 163 12.10 -1.81 -0.05
N GLY A 164 13.40 -1.83 0.24
CA GLY A 164 13.93 -1.52 1.56
C GLY A 164 13.55 -0.12 2.05
N ALA A 165 13.59 0.88 1.15
CA ALA A 165 13.14 2.24 1.47
C ALA A 165 11.64 2.29 1.81
N ALA A 166 10.78 1.62 1.04
CA ALA A 166 9.35 1.54 1.31
C ALA A 166 9.05 0.82 2.64
N ILE A 167 9.71 -0.32 2.89
CA ILE A 167 9.60 -1.07 4.15
C ILE A 167 10.01 -0.18 5.34
N THR A 168 11.11 0.56 5.21
CA THR A 168 11.61 1.43 6.28
C THR A 168 10.62 2.55 6.59
N VAL A 169 10.07 3.21 5.57
CA VAL A 169 9.06 4.27 5.75
C VAL A 169 7.81 3.71 6.44
N HIS A 170 7.34 2.54 6.00
CA HIS A 170 6.18 1.89 6.59
C HIS A 170 6.46 1.45 8.04
N ALA A 171 7.59 0.79 8.31
CA ALA A 171 7.98 0.36 9.65
C ALA A 171 8.08 1.54 10.63
N ILE A 172 8.71 2.65 10.23
CA ILE A 172 8.78 3.86 11.05
C ILE A 172 7.38 4.41 11.34
N TYR A 173 6.49 4.42 10.35
CA TYR A 173 5.11 4.86 10.54
C TYR A 173 4.37 4.00 11.58
N ASN A 174 4.45 2.67 11.46
CA ASN A 174 3.81 1.75 12.41
C ASN A 174 4.44 1.84 13.80
N LEU A 175 5.76 1.99 13.89
CA LEU A 175 6.48 2.20 15.14
C LEU A 175 5.98 3.45 15.89
N LEU A 176 5.83 4.58 15.19
CA LEU A 176 5.34 5.82 15.79
C LEU A 176 3.89 5.72 16.25
N ILE A 177 3.05 4.95 15.54
CA ILE A 177 1.69 4.65 15.99
C ILE A 177 1.72 3.78 17.25
N ALA A 178 2.51 2.72 17.24
CA ALA A 178 2.60 1.77 18.34
C ALA A 178 3.14 2.41 19.63
N TYR A 179 4.05 3.39 19.51
CA TYR A 179 4.53 4.17 20.65
C TYR A 179 3.41 4.97 21.35
N GLY A 180 2.38 5.39 20.60
CA GLY A 180 1.24 6.12 21.15
C GLY A 180 1.53 7.59 21.46
N SER A 181 0.63 8.22 22.23
CA SER A 181 0.73 9.62 22.69
C SER A 181 0.89 10.64 21.54
N ALA A 182 1.71 11.68 21.71
CA ALA A 182 1.95 12.69 20.68
C ALA A 182 2.57 12.11 19.39
N ALA A 183 3.41 11.08 19.52
CA ALA A 183 4.07 10.45 18.37
C ALA A 183 3.06 9.84 17.39
N GLN A 184 1.99 9.24 17.89
CA GLN A 184 0.92 8.66 17.09
C GLN A 184 0.18 9.72 16.25
N TYR A 185 -0.12 10.89 16.82
CA TYR A 185 -0.75 11.97 16.07
C TYR A 185 0.19 12.55 15.01
N ILE A 186 1.48 12.66 15.31
CA ILE A 186 2.51 13.05 14.33
C ILE A 186 2.56 12.02 13.20
N ALA A 187 2.50 10.72 13.51
CA ALA A 187 2.49 9.65 12.53
C ALA A 187 1.31 9.80 11.57
N TYR A 188 0.09 10.07 12.05
CA TYR A 188 -1.07 10.26 11.18
C TYR A 188 -0.95 11.46 10.25
N LEU A 189 -0.34 12.56 10.71
CA LEU A 189 -0.21 13.80 9.94
C LEU A 189 0.94 13.78 8.95
N LEU A 190 2.07 13.18 9.30
CA LEU A 190 3.33 13.29 8.55
C LEU A 190 3.21 12.82 7.09
N PRO A 191 2.63 11.64 6.77
CA PRO A 191 2.44 11.22 5.38
C PRO A 191 1.57 12.19 4.57
N VAL A 192 0.52 12.74 5.19
CA VAL A 192 -0.38 13.70 4.54
C VAL A 192 0.37 15.00 4.22
N LEU A 193 1.20 15.47 5.15
CA LEU A 193 2.06 16.65 4.95
C LEU A 193 3.08 16.41 3.83
N ILE A 194 3.73 15.24 3.80
CA ILE A 194 4.69 14.88 2.74
C ILE A 194 4.00 14.90 1.36
N LEU A 195 2.82 14.28 1.23
CA LEU A 195 2.09 14.27 -0.04
C LEU A 195 1.63 15.67 -0.46
N THR A 196 1.13 16.47 0.47
CA THR A 196 0.66 17.83 0.16
C THR A 196 1.81 18.76 -0.23
N VAL A 197 2.91 18.77 0.54
CA VAL A 197 4.11 19.54 0.22
C VAL A 197 4.73 19.05 -1.10
N GLY A 198 4.86 17.75 -1.30
CA GLY A 198 5.38 17.17 -2.55
C GLY A 198 4.56 17.60 -3.77
N LYS A 199 3.22 17.59 -3.66
CA LYS A 199 2.31 18.07 -4.71
C LYS A 199 2.47 19.57 -4.98
N LEU A 200 2.61 20.39 -3.94
CA LEU A 200 2.83 21.83 -4.07
C LEU A 200 4.16 22.15 -4.74
N ILE A 201 5.24 21.44 -4.37
CA ILE A 201 6.56 21.59 -4.99
C ILE A 201 6.50 21.16 -6.46
N SER A 202 5.90 20.00 -6.76
CA SER A 202 5.79 19.51 -8.14
C SER A 202 5.05 20.49 -9.06
N ARG A 203 4.02 21.18 -8.55
CA ARG A 203 3.30 22.23 -9.31
C ARG A 203 4.13 23.49 -9.56
N ARG A 204 5.14 23.76 -8.73
CA ARG A 204 6.04 24.91 -8.90
C ARG A 204 7.22 24.59 -9.82
N LEU A 205 7.65 23.32 -9.85
CA LEU A 205 8.80 22.88 -10.65
C LEU A 205 8.43 22.44 -12.07
N ILE A 206 7.17 22.08 -12.31
CA ILE A 206 6.63 21.74 -13.63
C ILE A 206 5.54 22.79 -13.94
N PRO A 207 5.85 23.84 -14.74
CA PRO A 207 4.87 24.86 -15.12
C PRO A 207 3.73 24.30 -15.97
#